data_AF-A0A835TQB1-F1
#
_entry.id   AF-A0A835TQB1-F1
#
_cell.length_a   1.000
_cell.length_b   1.000
_cell.length_c   1.000
_cell.angle_alpha   90.00
_cell.angle_beta   90.00
_cell.angle_gamma   90.00
#
_symmetry.space_group_name_H-M   'P 1'
#
loop_
_entity.id
_entity.type
_entity.pdbx_description
1 polymer ?
#
loop_
_entity_poly.entity_id
_entity_poly.type
_entity_poly.pdbx_seq_one_letter_code
_entity_poly.pdbx_strand_id
1 'polypeptide(L)'
;MMSSIPKCIGAQRSAVSTRVNALARPVAVASVAPIPARSQGVTSTSGRCLAPPPRAAASTPGTPGSGAGAAAREVEVDSVETPLSPEDIMRLVQQQEDAAAAGESDQLVAQFRDDPEGLYEYVERAYAEGPRRVTTPISLLQEEMTGIATESYPAAVANDIVGMGTWRLKDDVDPVIEFLVARLEGCWREILDTDLCLYPREKWKEQGWDLVDSMDPTQELEGFSYADIPDPAKGEEGYPRLQLENRVYCSKVFRKLHVEVGLRQDGLQVLHVVIYPRYSYDMPIFGMDIVMVDGRVTLAVVDCCPVRADLKLQPHYMETMALLQRTFMEGTDPAARRIPEWGSNIFSPLALCISPSGPEELAAFAKYAVALHRAYLAMSLNAVPVVAGPGDRREAARLQEIRAGQKRFCDNQLVNKKTRRVLEVAMGAEWTDAYMSQLMFDFDPEYEPPYFDASFEKLYTYFDENPEFGDMADEAMALERGAEAERANEAMAAALSGRAVSREKLAMAMGFLYQNDATFRAAVQTLSGGEVAEGDIEERLTDDLMQLLERNQA
;
A
#
# COMPACT_ATOMS: atom_id res chain seq x y z
N MET A 1 -60.70 -17.65 27.07
CA MET A 1 -61.72 -16.73 26.51
C MET A 1 -61.52 -15.37 27.17
N MET A 2 -61.78 -14.27 26.44
CA MET A 2 -61.71 -12.86 26.92
C MET A 2 -60.27 -12.42 27.28
N SER A 3 -59.67 -11.52 26.49
CA SER A 3 -59.56 -10.06 26.70
C SER A 3 -58.40 -9.69 27.66
N SER A 4 -57.74 -8.53 27.57
CA SER A 4 -58.11 -7.24 26.96
C SER A 4 -56.87 -6.48 26.44
N ILE A 5 -57.04 -5.58 25.47
CA ILE A 5 -56.00 -4.61 25.05
C ILE A 5 -56.50 -3.18 25.27
N PRO A 6 -55.82 -2.35 26.08
CA PRO A 6 -56.03 -0.90 26.09
C PRO A 6 -55.22 -0.20 24.98
N LYS A 7 -55.80 0.82 24.36
CA LYS A 7 -55.07 1.82 23.56
C LYS A 7 -54.59 2.94 24.50
N CYS A 8 -53.63 3.76 24.08
CA CYS A 8 -53.89 5.19 23.77
C CYS A 8 -52.63 6.05 23.52
N ILE A 9 -52.72 6.91 22.49
CA ILE A 9 -52.35 8.35 22.45
C ILE A 9 -50.89 8.72 22.76
N GLY A 10 -50.20 9.52 21.93
CA GLY A 10 -50.63 10.11 20.66
C GLY A 10 -49.61 11.11 20.09
N ALA A 11 -49.77 11.49 18.82
CA ALA A 11 -48.83 12.37 18.12
C ALA A 11 -49.25 13.85 18.19
N GLN A 12 -48.28 14.74 18.37
CA GLN A 12 -48.40 16.18 18.11
C GLN A 12 -47.30 16.64 17.15
N ARG A 13 -47.60 17.67 16.35
CA ARG A 13 -46.69 18.26 15.36
C ARG A 13 -46.24 19.66 15.82
N SER A 14 -44.96 19.96 15.61
CA SER A 14 -44.43 21.32 15.47
C SER A 14 -43.23 21.22 14.51
N ALA A 15 -43.36 21.54 13.22
CA ALA A 15 -43.34 22.90 12.67
C ALA A 15 -41.94 23.53 12.64
N VAL A 16 -41.10 23.05 11.71
CA VAL A 16 -39.84 23.70 11.30
C VAL A 16 -40.09 24.55 10.05
N SER A 17 -39.49 25.74 9.98
CA SER A 17 -39.77 26.74 8.94
C SER A 17 -38.89 26.57 7.71
N THR A 18 -39.46 26.10 6.59
CA THR A 18 -38.75 25.99 5.31
C THR A 18 -38.75 27.34 4.56
N ARG A 19 -37.59 28.00 4.43
CA ARG A 19 -37.41 29.09 3.46
C ARG A 19 -36.85 28.54 2.14
N VAL A 20 -37.74 28.16 1.24
CA VAL A 20 -37.39 27.88 -0.16
C VAL A 20 -37.39 29.19 -0.94
N ASN A 21 -36.29 29.47 -1.64
CA ASN A 21 -36.27 30.43 -2.75
C ASN A 21 -35.78 29.68 -4.00
N ALA A 22 -36.66 29.58 -5.00
CA ALA A 22 -36.36 29.01 -6.31
C ALA A 22 -36.79 30.01 -7.39
N LEU A 23 -36.10 29.98 -8.54
CA LEU A 23 -36.30 30.66 -9.84
C LEU A 23 -34.91 31.07 -10.38
N ALA A 24 -34.52 30.85 -11.64
CA ALA A 24 -35.15 30.07 -12.70
C ALA A 24 -34.11 29.62 -13.76
N ARG A 25 -34.41 28.53 -14.49
CA ARG A 25 -33.81 28.22 -15.81
C ARG A 25 -34.76 28.67 -16.92
N PRO A 26 -34.23 29.00 -18.12
CA PRO A 26 -34.89 28.47 -19.32
C PRO A 26 -33.93 27.81 -20.33
N VAL A 27 -34.53 26.98 -21.16
CA VAL A 27 -33.99 25.94 -22.04
C VAL A 27 -33.24 26.46 -23.29
N ALA A 28 -32.24 25.67 -23.67
CA ALA A 28 -31.46 25.53 -24.91
C ALA A 28 -32.00 26.06 -26.27
N VAL A 29 -31.03 26.35 -27.17
CA VAL A 29 -31.10 26.17 -28.64
C VAL A 29 -29.75 25.61 -29.12
N ALA A 30 -29.73 24.81 -30.19
CA ALA A 30 -28.51 24.25 -30.80
C ALA A 30 -28.33 24.66 -32.28
N SER A 31 -27.08 24.84 -32.72
CA SER A 31 -26.65 25.02 -34.12
C SER A 31 -25.16 24.67 -34.23
N VAL A 32 -24.78 23.52 -34.81
CA VAL A 32 -24.51 23.31 -36.26
C VAL A 32 -23.32 24.15 -36.77
N ALA A 33 -22.30 23.44 -37.28
CA ALA A 33 -21.03 23.99 -37.78
C ALA A 33 -21.04 24.25 -39.30
N PRO A 34 -20.06 25.02 -39.81
CA PRO A 34 -19.63 24.89 -41.21
C PRO A 34 -18.09 24.73 -41.38
N ILE A 35 -17.74 23.67 -42.11
CA ILE A 35 -16.49 23.42 -42.85
C ILE A 35 -16.96 23.16 -44.31
N PRO A 36 -16.25 23.48 -45.42
CA PRO A 36 -14.83 23.81 -45.57
C PRO A 36 -14.51 25.08 -46.42
N ALA A 37 -13.21 25.36 -46.59
CA ALA A 37 -12.69 25.93 -47.85
C ALA A 37 -11.32 25.30 -48.21
N ARG A 38 -11.20 24.75 -49.43
CA ARG A 38 -9.92 24.36 -50.06
C ARG A 38 -9.45 25.48 -51.00
N SER A 39 -8.14 25.67 -51.14
CA SER A 39 -7.52 26.27 -52.33
C SER A 39 -6.16 25.61 -52.61
N GLN A 40 -5.63 25.78 -53.82
CA GLN A 40 -4.41 25.11 -54.34
C GLN A 40 -3.51 26.12 -55.09
N GLY A 41 -2.20 25.87 -55.14
CA GLY A 41 -1.20 26.61 -55.93
C GLY A 41 0.16 26.69 -55.20
N VAL A 42 1.32 26.16 -55.62
CA VAL A 42 2.00 26.10 -56.94
C VAL A 42 2.41 27.53 -57.37
N THR A 43 3.69 27.96 -57.53
CA THR A 43 5.04 27.34 -57.77
C THR A 43 6.16 28.32 -57.28
N SER A 44 7.51 28.17 -57.34
CA SER A 44 8.50 27.15 -57.80
C SER A 44 9.94 27.47 -57.27
N THR A 45 10.88 26.50 -57.30
CA THR A 45 12.37 26.65 -57.41
C THR A 45 13.18 27.38 -56.31
N SER A 46 14.46 27.08 -56.02
CA SER A 46 15.44 26.11 -56.58
C SER A 46 16.55 25.74 -55.57
N GLY A 47 17.26 24.62 -55.78
CA GLY A 47 18.48 24.25 -55.02
C GLY A 47 18.98 22.82 -55.27
N ARG A 48 20.04 22.64 -56.08
CA ARG A 48 20.82 21.38 -56.25
C ARG A 48 22.09 21.44 -55.37
N CYS A 49 22.93 20.42 -55.11
CA CYS A 49 23.35 19.16 -55.77
C CYS A 49 23.75 18.13 -54.66
N LEU A 50 23.45 16.82 -54.76
CA LEU A 50 24.19 15.71 -55.42
C LEU A 50 25.55 15.28 -54.81
N ALA A 51 25.65 13.96 -54.53
CA ALA A 51 26.85 13.10 -54.38
C ALA A 51 26.81 12.00 -55.49
N PRO A 52 27.66 10.93 -55.56
CA PRO A 52 28.92 10.57 -54.87
C PRO A 52 30.12 10.69 -55.88
N PRO A 53 30.93 9.70 -56.37
CA PRO A 53 31.19 8.25 -56.12
C PRO A 53 32.67 7.94 -55.67
N PRO A 54 33.14 6.66 -55.53
CA PRO A 54 34.39 6.32 -54.82
C PRO A 54 35.63 6.03 -55.70
N ARG A 55 36.74 5.54 -55.10
CA ARG A 55 37.96 5.04 -55.78
C ARG A 55 38.49 3.73 -55.16
N ALA A 56 39.24 2.96 -55.95
CA ALA A 56 39.85 1.67 -55.60
C ALA A 56 41.18 1.45 -56.37
N ALA A 57 41.73 0.23 -56.27
CA ALA A 57 42.98 -0.28 -56.90
C ALA A 57 44.31 0.12 -56.20
N ALA A 58 45.38 -0.69 -56.19
CA ALA A 58 45.56 -2.08 -56.69
C ALA A 58 46.81 -2.77 -56.08
N SER A 59 46.83 -4.11 -56.03
CA SER A 59 47.97 -4.94 -56.51
C SER A 59 47.71 -6.46 -56.42
N THR A 60 48.16 -7.20 -57.43
CA THR A 60 48.26 -8.68 -57.58
C THR A 60 49.72 -8.99 -58.05
N PRO A 61 50.21 -10.24 -58.28
CA PRO A 61 49.50 -11.53 -58.47
C PRO A 61 50.13 -12.80 -57.82
N GLY A 62 49.46 -13.95 -57.97
CA GLY A 62 50.01 -15.28 -57.67
C GLY A 62 49.05 -16.45 -57.93
N THR A 63 49.33 -17.25 -58.96
CA THR A 63 48.70 -18.55 -59.32
C THR A 63 49.77 -19.41 -60.05
N PRO A 64 49.67 -20.75 -60.19
CA PRO A 64 48.46 -21.58 -60.19
C PRO A 64 48.49 -22.85 -59.30
N GLY A 65 47.36 -23.57 -59.24
CA GLY A 65 47.29 -24.93 -58.67
C GLY A 65 45.86 -25.49 -58.74
N SER A 66 45.69 -26.70 -59.30
CA SER A 66 44.39 -27.37 -59.45
C SER A 66 44.25 -28.55 -58.49
N GLY A 67 43.09 -28.70 -57.84
CA GLY A 67 42.75 -29.89 -57.07
C GLY A 67 41.31 -29.88 -56.60
N ALA A 68 40.51 -30.86 -57.05
CA ALA A 68 39.19 -31.13 -56.50
C ALA A 68 39.30 -32.23 -55.44
N GLY A 69 38.73 -32.01 -54.26
CA GLY A 69 38.71 -32.99 -53.18
C GLY A 69 37.74 -32.56 -52.08
N ALA A 70 36.80 -33.42 -51.71
CA ALA A 70 35.83 -33.16 -50.66
C ALA A 70 36.26 -33.87 -49.37
N ALA A 71 36.32 -33.13 -48.26
CA ALA A 71 36.53 -33.67 -46.91
C ALA A 71 35.96 -32.70 -45.86
N ALA A 72 35.69 -33.27 -44.67
CA ALA A 72 35.46 -32.61 -43.37
C ALA A 72 35.07 -31.12 -43.35
N ARG A 73 33.82 -30.84 -42.96
CA ARG A 73 33.44 -29.54 -42.40
C ARG A 73 33.93 -29.50 -40.95
N GLU A 74 35.14 -29.02 -40.74
CA GLU A 74 35.61 -28.68 -39.38
C GLU A 74 34.68 -27.63 -38.78
N VAL A 75 34.38 -27.77 -37.49
CA VAL A 75 33.66 -26.74 -36.74
C VAL A 75 34.70 -25.75 -36.25
N GLU A 76 34.70 -24.55 -36.81
CA GLU A 76 35.36 -23.41 -36.19
C GLU A 76 34.75 -23.24 -34.80
N VAL A 77 35.52 -23.57 -33.76
CA VAL A 77 35.17 -23.22 -32.38
C VAL A 77 35.38 -21.72 -32.29
N ASP A 78 34.28 -20.99 -32.27
CA ASP A 78 34.27 -19.53 -32.27
C ASP A 78 35.00 -18.97 -31.03
N SER A 79 35.37 -17.71 -31.10
CA SER A 79 36.40 -17.10 -30.24
C SER A 79 36.24 -17.42 -28.75
N VAL A 80 37.33 -17.82 -28.09
CA VAL A 80 37.42 -17.81 -26.62
C VAL A 80 37.11 -16.39 -26.14
N GLU A 81 35.94 -16.22 -25.52
CA GLU A 81 35.56 -14.95 -24.91
C GLU A 81 36.65 -14.55 -23.91
N THR A 82 37.22 -13.35 -24.08
CA THR A 82 38.15 -12.80 -23.10
C THR A 82 37.41 -12.67 -21.77
N PRO A 83 37.95 -13.22 -20.66
CA PRO A 83 37.25 -13.19 -19.38
C PRO A 83 36.94 -11.74 -19.00
N LEU A 84 35.66 -11.48 -18.76
CA LEU A 84 35.10 -10.15 -18.49
C LEU A 84 35.92 -9.44 -17.40
N SER A 85 36.24 -8.16 -17.61
CA SER A 85 36.94 -7.40 -16.58
C SER A 85 36.02 -7.20 -15.36
N PRO A 86 36.57 -6.93 -14.16
CA PRO A 86 35.75 -6.58 -13.00
C PRO A 86 34.79 -5.41 -13.26
N GLU A 87 35.17 -4.46 -14.13
CA GLU A 87 34.31 -3.34 -14.53
C GLU A 87 33.16 -3.79 -15.45
N ASP A 88 33.40 -4.73 -16.37
CA ASP A 88 32.36 -5.29 -17.24
C ASP A 88 31.39 -6.18 -16.45
N ILE A 89 31.89 -6.96 -15.49
CA ILE A 89 31.07 -7.73 -14.54
C ILE A 89 30.18 -6.79 -13.72
N MET A 90 30.74 -5.71 -13.16
CA MET A 90 29.95 -4.71 -12.41
C MET A 90 28.90 -4.01 -13.29
N ARG A 91 29.21 -3.72 -14.56
CA ARG A 91 28.24 -3.16 -15.52
C ARG A 91 27.12 -4.14 -15.86
N LEU A 92 27.43 -5.42 -16.08
CA LEU A 92 26.43 -6.44 -16.39
C LEU A 92 25.52 -6.71 -15.18
N VAL A 93 26.07 -6.72 -13.96
CA VAL A 93 25.28 -6.79 -12.73
C VAL A 93 24.36 -5.57 -12.61
N GLN A 94 24.87 -4.34 -12.77
CA GLN A 94 24.04 -3.14 -12.75
C GLN A 94 22.94 -3.18 -13.82
N GLN A 95 23.24 -3.64 -15.04
CA GLN A 95 22.24 -3.75 -16.11
C GLN A 95 21.16 -4.81 -15.82
N GLN A 96 21.50 -5.92 -15.14
CA GLN A 96 20.51 -6.91 -14.70
C GLN A 96 19.65 -6.37 -13.55
N GLU A 97 20.24 -5.62 -12.61
CA GLU A 97 19.51 -4.96 -11.52
C GLU A 97 18.58 -3.85 -12.04
N ASP A 98 19.05 -3.00 -12.95
CA ASP A 98 18.26 -1.96 -13.60
C ASP A 98 17.09 -2.57 -14.39
N ALA A 99 17.31 -3.70 -15.07
CA ALA A 99 16.26 -4.43 -15.79
C ALA A 99 15.25 -5.12 -14.86
N ALA A 100 15.72 -5.67 -13.72
CA ALA A 100 14.84 -6.27 -12.71
C ALA A 100 13.95 -5.20 -12.05
N ALA A 101 14.53 -4.07 -11.64
CA ALA A 101 13.80 -2.93 -11.07
C ALA A 101 12.83 -2.30 -12.08
N ALA A 102 13.15 -2.30 -13.37
CA ALA A 102 12.21 -1.89 -14.42
C ALA A 102 11.04 -2.88 -14.58
N GLY A 103 11.29 -4.20 -14.48
CA GLY A 103 10.25 -5.23 -14.52
C GLY A 103 9.31 -5.18 -13.30
N GLU A 104 9.86 -5.00 -12.10
CA GLU A 104 9.11 -4.76 -10.87
C GLU A 104 8.29 -3.46 -10.96
N SER A 105 8.88 -2.39 -11.51
CA SER A 105 8.19 -1.13 -11.75
C SER A 105 7.00 -1.29 -12.69
N ASP A 106 7.16 -2.01 -13.80
CA ASP A 106 6.07 -2.26 -14.75
C ASP A 106 4.93 -3.05 -14.11
N GLN A 107 5.24 -4.06 -13.27
CA GLN A 107 4.23 -4.81 -12.51
C GLN A 107 3.46 -3.96 -11.50
N LEU A 108 4.14 -3.07 -10.77
CA LEU A 108 3.50 -2.16 -9.80
C LEU A 108 2.63 -1.11 -10.51
N VAL A 109 3.09 -0.57 -11.63
CA VAL A 109 2.33 0.43 -12.42
C VAL A 109 1.18 -0.21 -13.21
N ALA A 110 1.30 -1.46 -13.65
CA ALA A 110 0.25 -2.16 -14.40
C ALA A 110 -1.07 -2.25 -13.62
N GLN A 111 -1.00 -2.38 -12.29
CA GLN A 111 -2.16 -2.43 -11.39
C GLN A 111 -3.10 -1.22 -11.53
N PHE A 112 -2.59 -0.08 -12.02
CA PHE A 112 -3.32 1.18 -12.17
C PHE A 112 -3.42 1.66 -13.63
N ARG A 113 -2.83 0.92 -14.57
CA ARG A 113 -2.63 1.36 -15.96
C ARG A 113 -3.90 1.35 -16.78
N ASP A 114 -4.72 0.31 -16.60
CA ASP A 114 -5.94 0.09 -17.37
C ASP A 114 -7.17 0.78 -16.75
N ASP A 115 -7.12 1.09 -15.45
CA ASP A 115 -8.16 1.81 -14.70
C ASP A 115 -7.56 2.78 -13.65
N PRO A 116 -6.99 3.93 -14.09
CA PRO A 116 -6.52 4.96 -13.19
C PRO A 116 -7.66 5.80 -12.57
N GLU A 117 -8.85 5.80 -13.18
CA GLU A 117 -10.02 6.53 -12.67
C GLU A 117 -10.62 5.84 -11.45
N GLY A 118 -10.66 4.50 -11.45
CA GLY A 118 -11.10 3.67 -10.32
C GLY A 118 -10.29 3.83 -9.03
N LEU A 119 -9.07 4.38 -9.07
CA LEU A 119 -8.33 4.77 -7.86
C LEU A 119 -9.01 5.92 -7.10
N TYR A 120 -9.78 6.76 -7.80
CA TYR A 120 -10.67 7.77 -7.21
C TYR A 120 -12.10 7.23 -7.05
N GLU A 121 -12.62 6.52 -8.05
CA GLU A 121 -14.04 6.08 -8.10
C GLU A 121 -14.32 4.78 -7.31
N TYR A 122 -13.41 4.35 -6.43
CA TYR A 122 -13.50 3.11 -5.65
C TYR A 122 -14.81 2.98 -4.84
N VAL A 123 -15.34 4.08 -4.29
CA VAL A 123 -16.63 4.07 -3.57
C VAL A 123 -17.84 3.98 -4.49
N GLU A 124 -17.81 4.59 -5.68
CA GLU A 124 -18.90 4.47 -6.65
C GLU A 124 -18.96 3.03 -7.20
N ARG A 125 -17.80 2.38 -7.39
CA ARG A 125 -17.71 0.95 -7.68
C ARG A 125 -18.22 0.08 -6.52
N ALA A 126 -17.83 0.37 -5.28
CA ALA A 126 -18.34 -0.34 -4.09
C ALA A 126 -19.87 -0.22 -3.93
N TYR A 127 -20.48 0.92 -4.27
CA TYR A 127 -21.94 1.06 -4.34
C TYR A 127 -22.59 0.18 -5.42
N ALA A 128 -21.93 -0.04 -6.55
CA ALA A 128 -22.42 -0.91 -7.62
C ALA A 128 -22.26 -2.42 -7.31
N GLU A 129 -21.21 -2.79 -6.56
CA GLU A 129 -20.93 -4.17 -6.15
C GLU A 129 -21.77 -4.64 -4.95
N GLY A 130 -22.14 -3.73 -4.04
CA GLY A 130 -23.01 -4.02 -2.89
C GLY A 130 -22.28 -4.22 -1.56
N PRO A 131 -22.99 -4.69 -0.51
CA PRO A 131 -22.45 -4.73 0.85
C PRO A 131 -21.38 -5.82 1.02
N ARG A 132 -20.13 -5.41 1.22
CA ARG A 132 -19.04 -6.24 1.77
C ARG A 132 -18.92 -6.04 3.28
N ARG A 133 -18.34 -7.02 3.99
CA ARG A 133 -18.10 -6.99 5.44
C ARG A 133 -17.22 -5.79 5.81
N VAL A 134 -17.65 -5.00 6.80
CA VAL A 134 -16.82 -3.93 7.39
C VAL A 134 -15.88 -4.57 8.42
N THR A 135 -14.59 -4.65 8.12
CA THR A 135 -13.57 -4.98 9.11
C THR A 135 -13.27 -3.76 9.97
N THR A 136 -13.59 -3.85 11.27
CA THR A 136 -13.03 -2.94 12.27
C THR A 136 -11.62 -3.45 12.59
N PRO A 137 -10.56 -2.65 12.44
CA PRO A 137 -9.20 -3.07 12.80
C PRO A 137 -9.15 -3.61 14.23
N ILE A 138 -8.46 -4.74 14.42
CA ILE A 138 -8.56 -5.53 15.67
C ILE A 138 -8.05 -4.76 16.90
N SER A 139 -7.11 -3.83 16.70
CA SER A 139 -6.66 -2.88 17.72
C SER A 139 -7.78 -1.93 18.20
N LEU A 140 -8.69 -1.51 17.31
CA LEU A 140 -9.85 -0.67 17.65
C LEU A 140 -10.98 -1.45 18.33
N LEU A 141 -11.02 -2.78 18.17
CA LEU A 141 -11.92 -3.65 18.94
C LEU A 141 -11.46 -3.88 20.39
N GLN A 142 -10.24 -3.47 20.75
CA GLN A 142 -9.67 -3.67 22.09
C GLN A 142 -9.77 -2.44 23.02
N GLU A 143 -10.00 -1.23 22.51
CA GLU A 143 -10.14 0.01 23.32
C GLU A 143 -11.52 0.69 23.15
N GLU A 144 -12.60 -0.04 23.42
CA GLU A 144 -13.96 0.52 23.63
C GLU A 144 -14.54 1.50 22.57
N MET A 145 -14.42 1.19 21.28
CA MET A 145 -15.47 1.63 20.33
C MET A 145 -16.59 0.60 20.25
N THR A 146 -17.80 0.96 20.71
CA THR A 146 -19.00 0.16 20.45
C THR A 146 -19.25 0.13 18.94
N GLY A 147 -18.85 -0.96 18.29
CA GLY A 147 -18.92 -1.09 16.83
C GLY A 147 -20.33 -0.82 16.31
N ILE A 148 -20.48 0.27 15.55
CA ILE A 148 -21.73 0.54 14.83
C ILE A 148 -21.76 -0.46 13.68
N ALA A 149 -22.42 -1.60 13.90
CA ALA A 149 -22.69 -2.60 12.88
C ALA A 149 -23.62 -2.01 11.82
N THR A 150 -23.05 -1.36 10.80
CA THR A 150 -23.78 -0.81 9.66
C THR A 150 -24.16 -1.92 8.69
N GLU A 151 -25.14 -2.76 9.07
CA GLU A 151 -25.64 -3.94 8.33
C GLU A 151 -26.35 -3.59 6.99
N SER A 152 -25.95 -2.53 6.28
CA SER A 152 -26.59 -2.05 5.05
C SER A 152 -25.70 -1.21 4.12
N TYR A 153 -24.39 -1.05 4.38
CA TYR A 153 -23.49 -0.26 3.51
C TYR A 153 -22.26 -1.07 3.04
N PRO A 154 -21.74 -0.83 1.82
CA PRO A 154 -20.43 -1.33 1.38
C PRO A 154 -19.29 -0.86 2.29
N ALA A 155 -18.24 -1.66 2.44
CA ALA A 155 -17.13 -1.38 3.36
C ALA A 155 -16.49 0.01 3.14
N ALA A 156 -16.21 0.38 1.89
CA ALA A 156 -15.64 1.69 1.57
C ALA A 156 -16.59 2.86 1.89
N VAL A 157 -17.91 2.67 1.81
CA VAL A 157 -18.94 3.65 2.20
C VAL A 157 -19.02 3.79 3.73
N ALA A 158 -19.00 2.66 4.45
CA ALA A 158 -18.94 2.67 5.91
C ALA A 158 -17.66 3.34 6.41
N ASN A 159 -16.53 3.12 5.75
CA ASN A 159 -15.24 3.71 6.09
C ASN A 159 -15.19 5.24 5.86
N ASP A 160 -15.80 5.76 4.79
CA ASP A 160 -16.00 7.21 4.59
C ASP A 160 -16.83 7.81 5.74
N ILE A 161 -17.95 7.16 6.11
CA ILE A 161 -18.87 7.62 7.16
C ILE A 161 -18.20 7.60 8.54
N VAL A 162 -17.50 6.51 8.88
CA VAL A 162 -16.76 6.35 10.15
C VAL A 162 -15.58 7.32 10.26
N GLY A 163 -15.03 7.76 9.12
CA GLY A 163 -13.99 8.80 9.02
C GLY A 163 -14.43 10.11 9.63
N MET A 164 -14.90 11.06 8.81
CA MET A 164 -15.29 12.39 9.33
C MET A 164 -16.47 12.34 10.31
N GLY A 165 -17.36 11.35 10.23
CA GLY A 165 -18.52 11.23 11.12
C GLY A 165 -18.18 11.05 12.61
N THR A 166 -16.91 10.89 12.97
CA THR A 166 -16.41 10.81 14.35
C THR A 166 -15.51 11.98 14.77
N TRP A 167 -15.27 12.98 13.92
CA TRP A 167 -14.39 14.11 14.25
C TRP A 167 -15.14 15.17 15.09
N ARG A 168 -14.42 15.81 16.03
CA ARG A 168 -14.89 16.97 16.81
C ARG A 168 -15.09 18.19 15.93
N LEU A 169 -14.19 18.44 14.98
CA LEU A 169 -14.23 19.60 14.06
C LEU A 169 -15.12 19.37 12.82
N LYS A 170 -16.00 18.37 12.87
CA LYS A 170 -16.94 18.04 11.79
C LYS A 170 -18.07 19.09 11.71
N ASP A 171 -18.51 19.43 10.50
CA ASP A 171 -19.44 20.53 10.16
C ASP A 171 -18.92 21.97 10.43
N ASP A 172 -17.80 22.14 11.16
CA ASP A 172 -17.15 23.45 11.39
C ASP A 172 -16.03 23.79 10.38
N VAL A 173 -15.50 22.80 9.65
CA VAL A 173 -14.47 22.97 8.60
C VAL A 173 -15.06 22.90 7.19
N ASP A 174 -14.33 23.41 6.19
CA ASP A 174 -14.78 23.40 4.79
C ASP A 174 -15.00 21.98 4.26
N PRO A 175 -16.08 21.73 3.49
CA PRO A 175 -16.38 20.40 2.94
C PRO A 175 -15.26 19.74 2.12
N VAL A 176 -14.29 20.48 1.58
CA VAL A 176 -13.11 19.86 0.92
C VAL A 176 -12.16 19.21 1.92
N ILE A 177 -12.02 19.78 3.13
CA ILE A 177 -11.24 19.18 4.22
C ILE A 177 -11.98 17.94 4.72
N GLU A 178 -13.29 18.03 4.96
CA GLU A 178 -14.09 16.86 5.36
C GLU A 178 -13.96 15.71 4.34
N PHE A 179 -14.16 16.03 3.05
CA PHE A 179 -14.06 15.06 1.97
C PHE A 179 -12.69 14.38 1.93
N LEU A 180 -11.60 15.15 2.01
CA LEU A 180 -10.25 14.60 1.97
C LEU A 180 -9.98 13.71 3.19
N VAL A 181 -10.31 14.13 4.41
CA VAL A 181 -10.09 13.29 5.61
C VAL A 181 -10.88 11.99 5.54
N ALA A 182 -12.16 12.04 5.16
CA ALA A 182 -12.99 10.85 5.01
C ALA A 182 -12.40 9.87 3.99
N ARG A 183 -11.96 10.37 2.82
CA ARG A 183 -11.32 9.58 1.76
C ARG A 183 -9.99 8.97 2.20
N LEU A 184 -9.14 9.74 2.87
CA LEU A 184 -7.79 9.33 3.25
C LEU A 184 -7.81 8.31 4.40
N GLU A 185 -8.52 8.60 5.50
CA GLU A 185 -8.72 7.60 6.57
C GLU A 185 -9.50 6.37 6.06
N GLY A 186 -10.45 6.58 5.14
CA GLY A 186 -11.23 5.51 4.53
C GLY A 186 -10.36 4.52 3.75
N CYS A 187 -9.39 5.04 2.98
CA CYS A 187 -8.38 4.23 2.30
C CYS A 187 -7.44 3.50 3.28
N TRP A 188 -7.11 4.07 4.45
CA TRP A 188 -6.32 3.36 5.47
C TRP A 188 -7.09 2.14 6.00
N ARG A 189 -8.35 2.32 6.38
CA ARG A 189 -9.20 1.24 6.92
C ARG A 189 -9.50 0.16 5.88
N GLU A 190 -9.58 0.52 4.60
CA GLU A 190 -9.86 -0.43 3.52
C GLU A 190 -8.62 -1.19 3.02
N ILE A 191 -7.47 -0.53 2.88
CA ILE A 191 -6.28 -1.12 2.23
C ILE A 191 -5.33 -1.74 3.24
N LEU A 192 -5.13 -1.12 4.40
CA LEU A 192 -4.26 -1.66 5.46
C LEU A 192 -5.02 -2.64 6.35
N ASP A 193 -6.32 -2.42 6.53
CA ASP A 193 -7.25 -3.37 7.16
C ASP A 193 -6.72 -3.86 8.53
N THR A 194 -6.37 -5.14 8.66
CA THR A 194 -5.90 -5.80 9.87
C THR A 194 -4.44 -5.51 10.19
N ASP A 195 -3.67 -4.89 9.29
CA ASP A 195 -2.35 -4.33 9.58
C ASP A 195 -2.43 -2.91 10.21
N LEU A 196 -3.61 -2.27 10.25
CA LEU A 196 -3.79 -0.92 10.79
C LEU A 196 -3.92 -0.94 12.33
N CYS A 197 -3.01 -0.24 13.00
CA CYS A 197 -2.95 -0.14 14.45
C CYS A 197 -3.07 1.32 14.92
N LEU A 198 -3.59 1.55 16.13
CA LEU A 198 -3.46 2.86 16.80
C LEU A 198 -1.98 3.13 17.13
N TYR A 199 -1.54 4.39 16.96
CA TYR A 199 -0.18 4.77 17.35
C TYR A 199 -0.08 4.94 18.88
N PRO A 200 0.96 4.38 19.55
CA PRO A 200 1.02 4.29 21.01
C PRO A 200 0.76 5.60 21.74
N ARG A 201 -0.19 5.56 22.69
CA ARG A 201 -0.84 6.74 23.30
C ARG A 201 0.14 7.59 24.10
N GLU A 202 1.10 6.96 24.78
CA GLU A 202 2.16 7.57 25.57
C GLU A 202 3.11 8.46 24.74
N LYS A 203 3.12 8.31 23.41
CA LYS A 203 3.95 9.12 22.52
C LYS A 203 3.30 10.46 22.13
N TRP A 204 1.99 10.64 22.30
CA TRP A 204 1.28 11.84 21.80
C TRP A 204 -0.03 12.15 22.53
N LYS A 205 -0.93 11.17 22.65
CA LYS A 205 -2.27 11.36 23.22
C LYS A 205 -2.22 11.68 24.71
N GLU A 206 -1.30 11.07 25.45
CA GLU A 206 -1.06 11.40 26.87
C GLU A 206 -0.42 12.78 27.09
N GLN A 207 -0.03 13.49 26.01
CA GLN A 207 0.46 14.87 26.04
C GLN A 207 -0.65 15.90 25.69
N GLY A 208 -1.91 15.47 25.61
CA GLY A 208 -3.05 16.33 25.27
C GLY A 208 -3.09 16.78 23.80
N TRP A 209 -2.39 16.09 22.90
CA TRP A 209 -2.29 16.49 21.49
C TRP A 209 -3.36 15.90 20.59
N ASP A 210 -4.26 15.05 21.07
CA ASP A 210 -5.37 14.51 20.27
C ASP A 210 -6.49 15.53 20.04
N LEU A 211 -6.86 16.28 21.08
CA LEU A 211 -7.88 17.33 21.06
C LEU A 211 -7.30 18.63 21.65
N VAL A 212 -6.59 19.40 20.83
CA VAL A 212 -5.99 20.68 21.24
C VAL A 212 -7.05 21.79 21.17
N ASP A 213 -7.09 22.65 22.19
CA ASP A 213 -7.81 23.93 22.16
C ASP A 213 -6.95 24.97 22.89
N SER A 214 -6.65 26.11 22.25
CA SER A 214 -5.82 27.15 22.85
C SER A 214 -6.48 27.87 24.03
N MET A 215 -7.79 27.66 24.25
CA MET A 215 -8.50 28.17 25.43
C MET A 215 -8.54 27.16 26.60
N ASP A 216 -8.18 25.90 26.37
CA ASP A 216 -7.98 24.88 27.41
C ASP A 216 -6.72 24.02 27.10
N PRO A 217 -5.51 24.63 27.14
CA PRO A 217 -4.28 23.97 26.75
C PRO A 217 -3.81 22.89 27.74
N THR A 218 -4.46 22.76 28.90
CA THR A 218 -4.21 21.73 29.91
C THR A 218 -5.28 20.64 29.93
N GLN A 219 -6.32 20.73 29.10
CA GLN A 219 -7.49 19.83 29.09
C GLN A 219 -8.14 19.69 30.48
N GLU A 220 -8.20 20.78 31.26
CA GLU A 220 -8.77 20.78 32.62
C GLU A 220 -10.31 20.72 32.63
N LEU A 221 -10.96 21.00 31.50
CA LEU A 221 -12.42 21.00 31.36
C LEU A 221 -12.89 19.73 30.66
N GLU A 222 -13.24 18.70 31.45
CA GLU A 222 -13.74 17.40 30.97
C GLU A 222 -14.92 17.54 29.98
N GLY A 223 -14.83 16.87 28.83
CA GLY A 223 -15.96 16.65 27.91
C GLY A 223 -16.11 17.70 26.80
N PHE A 224 -17.29 18.31 26.69
CA PHE A 224 -17.67 19.20 25.57
C PHE A 224 -17.18 20.65 25.71
N SER A 225 -16.11 20.87 26.49
CA SER A 225 -15.56 22.20 26.81
C SER A 225 -15.32 23.07 25.58
N TYR A 226 -14.85 22.48 24.48
CA TYR A 226 -14.66 23.16 23.20
C TYR A 226 -15.89 23.92 22.68
N ALA A 227 -17.11 23.43 22.96
CA ALA A 227 -18.38 24.03 22.55
C ALA A 227 -18.97 24.98 23.60
N ASP A 228 -18.67 24.77 24.89
CA ASP A 228 -19.15 25.61 26.00
C ASP A 228 -18.26 26.84 26.25
N ILE A 229 -16.97 26.80 25.87
CA ILE A 229 -16.06 27.96 25.92
C ILE A 229 -16.40 28.93 24.77
N PRO A 230 -16.78 30.19 25.07
CA PRO A 230 -16.99 31.20 24.05
C PRO A 230 -15.65 31.70 23.49
N ASP A 231 -15.63 31.98 22.19
CA ASP A 231 -14.46 32.54 21.51
C ASP A 231 -14.06 33.93 22.06
N PRO A 232 -12.76 34.19 22.29
CA PRO A 232 -12.28 35.48 22.81
C PRO A 232 -12.46 36.60 21.79
N ALA A 233 -12.77 37.82 22.23
CA ALA A 233 -12.92 38.94 21.30
C ALA A 233 -11.57 39.38 20.72
N LYS A 234 -11.60 40.02 19.54
CA LYS A 234 -10.39 40.42 18.82
C LYS A 234 -9.55 41.43 19.61
N GLY A 235 -8.43 40.96 20.17
CA GLY A 235 -7.52 41.74 21.00
C GLY A 235 -7.60 41.42 22.50
N GLU A 236 -8.44 40.47 22.90
CA GLU A 236 -8.40 39.83 24.22
C GLU A 236 -7.35 38.71 24.25
N GLU A 237 -7.04 38.23 25.45
CA GLU A 237 -6.14 37.09 25.67
C GLU A 237 -6.74 35.81 25.05
N GLY A 238 -5.89 34.95 24.47
CA GLY A 238 -6.31 33.77 23.71
C GLY A 238 -6.74 34.04 22.25
N TYR A 239 -6.93 35.30 21.81
CA TYR A 239 -7.25 35.59 20.41
C TYR A 239 -6.02 35.54 19.49
N PRO A 240 -6.07 34.86 18.31
CA PRO A 240 -7.18 34.05 17.81
C PRO A 240 -7.13 32.62 18.35
N ARG A 241 -8.28 32.10 18.82
CA ARG A 241 -8.39 30.71 19.29
C ARG A 241 -8.01 29.72 18.20
N LEU A 242 -7.23 28.71 18.55
CA LEU A 242 -6.84 27.59 17.69
C LEU A 242 -7.37 26.29 18.27
N GLN A 243 -8.00 25.48 17.45
CA GLN A 243 -8.39 24.11 17.74
C GLN A 243 -7.71 23.18 16.74
N LEU A 244 -7.07 22.12 17.23
CA LEU A 244 -6.54 21.03 16.40
C LEU A 244 -7.17 19.72 16.84
N GLU A 245 -7.44 18.84 15.89
CA GLU A 245 -7.77 17.44 16.14
C GLU A 245 -6.77 16.56 15.39
N ASN A 246 -6.23 15.56 16.08
CA ASN A 246 -5.19 14.68 15.56
C ASN A 246 -5.60 13.23 15.66
N ARG A 247 -5.30 12.46 14.60
CA ARG A 247 -5.36 11.00 14.61
C ARG A 247 -4.06 10.43 14.10
N VAL A 248 -3.52 9.47 14.86
CA VAL A 248 -2.23 8.86 14.57
C VAL A 248 -2.35 7.34 14.65
N TYR A 249 -1.92 6.69 13.58
CA TYR A 249 -1.94 5.25 13.38
C TYR A 249 -0.53 4.73 13.06
N CYS A 250 -0.32 3.41 13.08
CA CYS A 250 0.85 2.73 12.53
C CYS A 250 0.42 1.46 11.77
N SER A 251 1.35 0.84 11.04
CA SER A 251 1.15 -0.47 10.43
C SER A 251 2.43 -1.29 10.37
N LYS A 252 2.36 -2.47 9.76
CA LYS A 252 3.50 -3.31 9.37
C LYS A 252 4.54 -2.56 8.52
N VAL A 253 4.10 -1.63 7.66
CA VAL A 253 4.97 -0.89 6.72
C VAL A 253 5.23 0.55 7.18
N PHE A 254 4.23 1.19 7.80
CA PHE A 254 4.31 2.59 8.21
C PHE A 254 4.57 2.72 9.71
N ARG A 255 5.66 3.41 10.09
CA ARG A 255 5.91 3.73 11.49
C ARG A 255 4.87 4.73 12.02
N LYS A 256 4.27 5.54 11.14
CA LYS A 256 3.29 6.56 11.52
C LYS A 256 2.45 7.00 10.32
N LEU A 257 1.13 6.98 10.47
CA LEU A 257 0.18 7.68 9.60
C LEU A 257 -0.47 8.75 10.47
N HIS A 258 -0.25 10.02 10.17
CA HIS A 258 -0.76 11.16 10.94
C HIS A 258 -1.68 12.00 10.07
N VAL A 259 -2.88 12.30 10.57
CA VAL A 259 -3.78 13.32 10.03
C VAL A 259 -4.13 14.32 11.13
N GLU A 260 -4.00 15.59 10.79
CA GLU A 260 -4.32 16.76 11.62
C GLU A 260 -5.33 17.64 10.88
N VAL A 261 -6.43 17.98 11.54
CA VAL A 261 -7.36 19.04 11.10
C VAL A 261 -7.24 20.19 12.07
N GLY A 262 -7.07 21.40 11.56
CA GLY A 262 -6.98 22.61 12.37
C GLY A 262 -7.98 23.68 11.94
N LEU A 263 -8.65 24.27 12.93
CA LEU A 263 -9.56 25.40 12.78
C LEU A 263 -9.05 26.55 13.66
N ARG A 264 -8.93 27.74 13.09
CA ARG A 264 -8.58 28.95 13.83
C ARG A 264 -9.63 30.03 13.65
N GLN A 265 -9.96 30.71 14.75
CA GLN A 265 -11.03 31.70 14.89
C GLN A 265 -10.98 32.88 13.89
N ASP A 266 -9.82 33.15 13.29
CA ASP A 266 -9.64 34.19 12.27
C ASP A 266 -9.87 33.71 10.82
N GLY A 267 -10.47 32.52 10.64
CA GLY A 267 -10.85 31.99 9.32
C GLY A 267 -9.73 31.21 8.61
N LEU A 268 -8.64 30.89 9.31
CA LEU A 268 -7.64 29.92 8.86
C LEU A 268 -8.14 28.50 9.16
N GLN A 269 -8.08 27.62 8.17
CA GLN A 269 -8.29 26.18 8.31
C GLN A 269 -7.14 25.42 7.67
N VAL A 270 -6.76 24.29 8.26
CA VAL A 270 -5.69 23.42 7.75
C VAL A 270 -6.09 21.95 7.78
N LEU A 271 -5.57 21.20 6.81
CA LEU A 271 -5.49 19.75 6.83
C LEU A 271 -4.05 19.37 6.52
N HIS A 272 -3.41 18.66 7.43
CA HIS A 272 -2.04 18.18 7.31
C HIS A 272 -2.05 16.64 7.42
N VAL A 273 -1.44 15.96 6.46
CA VAL A 273 -1.35 14.50 6.43
C VAL A 273 0.07 14.07 6.07
N VAL A 274 0.68 13.24 6.91
CA VAL A 274 2.00 12.65 6.62
C VAL A 274 2.01 11.17 6.98
N ILE A 275 2.51 10.36 6.04
CA ILE A 275 2.70 8.92 6.22
C ILE A 275 4.18 8.59 6.10
N TYR A 276 4.75 8.19 7.24
CA TYR A 276 6.15 7.84 7.37
C TYR A 276 6.32 6.30 7.27
N PRO A 277 7.07 5.78 6.29
CA PRO A 277 7.47 4.38 6.29
C PRO A 277 8.42 4.07 7.44
N ARG A 278 8.49 2.81 7.84
CA ARG A 278 9.50 2.29 8.79
C ARG A 278 10.91 2.49 8.22
N TYR A 279 11.91 2.59 9.08
CA TYR A 279 13.29 2.90 8.69
C TYR A 279 14.00 1.77 7.95
N SER A 280 13.38 0.60 7.85
CA SER A 280 13.78 -0.50 6.99
C SER A 280 13.10 -0.51 5.62
N TYR A 281 12.05 0.26 5.38
CA TYR A 281 11.28 0.21 4.14
C TYR A 281 11.73 1.30 3.17
N ASP A 282 12.10 0.89 1.94
CA ASP A 282 12.57 1.80 0.90
C ASP A 282 11.40 2.48 0.18
N MET A 283 10.65 3.30 0.91
CA MET A 283 9.50 4.04 0.41
C MET A 283 9.67 5.55 0.61
N PRO A 284 9.02 6.38 -0.23
CA PRO A 284 8.89 7.81 0.04
C PRO A 284 7.97 8.08 1.24
N ILE A 285 8.09 9.28 1.80
CA ILE A 285 7.13 9.82 2.77
C ILE A 285 5.97 10.41 1.96
N PHE A 286 4.75 9.89 2.08
CA PHE A 286 3.59 10.59 1.50
C PHE A 286 3.27 11.81 2.37
N GLY A 287 3.10 12.97 1.75
CA GLY A 287 2.76 14.22 2.44
C GLY A 287 1.70 15.02 1.68
N MET A 288 0.73 15.57 2.40
CA MET A 288 -0.32 16.44 1.87
C MET A 288 -0.62 17.59 2.84
N ASP A 289 -0.72 18.82 2.33
CA ASP A 289 -1.11 20.02 3.08
C ASP A 289 -2.21 20.79 2.32
N ILE A 290 -3.31 21.11 3.00
CA ILE A 290 -4.28 22.14 2.58
C ILE A 290 -4.22 23.29 3.57
N VAL A 291 -4.12 24.52 3.07
CA VAL A 291 -4.23 25.74 3.88
C VAL A 291 -5.28 26.66 3.29
N MET A 292 -6.41 26.78 3.98
CA MET A 292 -7.53 27.64 3.62
C MET A 292 -7.56 28.91 4.47
N VAL A 293 -7.89 30.06 3.86
CA VAL A 293 -8.14 31.32 4.55
C VAL A 293 -9.40 31.96 3.95
N ASP A 294 -10.32 32.46 4.77
CA ASP A 294 -11.55 33.13 4.34
C ASP A 294 -12.38 32.34 3.31
N GLY A 295 -12.48 31.01 3.49
CA GLY A 295 -13.21 30.11 2.56
C GLY A 295 -12.52 29.90 1.21
N ARG A 296 -11.20 30.12 1.11
CA ARG A 296 -10.40 29.92 -0.11
C ARG A 296 -9.14 29.11 0.18
N VAL A 297 -8.91 28.03 -0.57
CA VAL A 297 -7.66 27.28 -0.52
C VAL A 297 -6.52 28.14 -1.06
N THR A 298 -5.65 28.59 -0.16
CA THR A 298 -4.48 29.44 -0.48
C THR A 298 -3.26 28.62 -0.87
N LEU A 299 -3.19 27.37 -0.40
CA LEU A 299 -2.14 26.40 -0.70
C LEU A 299 -2.75 25.00 -0.67
N ALA A 300 -2.44 24.20 -1.68
CA ALA A 300 -2.70 22.77 -1.75
C ALA A 300 -1.42 22.05 -2.21
N VAL A 301 -0.88 21.18 -1.37
CA VAL A 301 0.33 20.38 -1.62
C VAL A 301 -0.01 18.91 -1.54
N VAL A 302 0.48 18.10 -2.48
CA VAL A 302 0.56 16.64 -2.33
C VAL A 302 1.79 16.08 -3.05
N ASP A 303 2.52 15.18 -2.40
CA ASP A 303 3.73 14.56 -2.95
C ASP A 303 4.06 13.20 -2.30
N CYS A 304 4.77 12.37 -3.05
CA CYS A 304 5.57 11.27 -2.51
C CYS A 304 7.00 11.79 -2.34
N CYS A 305 7.38 12.18 -1.13
CA CYS A 305 8.65 12.86 -0.85
C CYS A 305 9.81 11.86 -0.84
N PRO A 306 10.82 11.98 -1.73
CA PRO A 306 11.90 11.00 -1.87
C PRO A 306 12.84 10.96 -0.66
N VAL A 307 13.11 9.75 -0.16
CA VAL A 307 14.15 9.51 0.87
C VAL A 307 15.56 9.42 0.29
N ARG A 308 15.72 9.13 -1.01
CA ARG A 308 17.03 9.02 -1.68
C ARG A 308 17.86 10.30 -1.57
N ALA A 309 19.19 10.19 -1.62
CA ALA A 309 20.10 11.33 -1.53
C ALA A 309 20.09 12.23 -2.78
N ASP A 310 19.67 11.72 -3.94
CA ASP A 310 19.59 12.45 -5.21
C ASP A 310 18.21 13.07 -5.48
N LEU A 311 17.30 13.05 -4.49
CA LEU A 311 15.92 13.53 -4.56
C LEU A 311 15.09 12.90 -5.69
N LYS A 312 15.42 11.67 -6.10
CA LYS A 312 14.57 10.88 -7.00
C LYS A 312 13.75 9.83 -6.25
N LEU A 313 12.62 9.50 -6.84
CA LEU A 313 11.79 8.36 -6.46
C LEU A 313 12.18 7.10 -7.25
N GLN A 314 11.71 5.95 -6.80
CA GLN A 314 11.67 4.73 -7.61
C GLN A 314 10.82 4.95 -8.87
N PRO A 315 11.12 4.28 -10.01
CA PRO A 315 10.40 4.50 -11.26
C PRO A 315 8.88 4.34 -11.14
N HIS A 316 8.39 3.35 -10.39
CA HIS A 316 6.94 3.11 -10.23
C HIS A 316 6.20 4.30 -9.61
N TYR A 317 6.79 5.03 -8.66
CA TYR A 317 6.18 6.24 -8.12
C TYR A 317 6.19 7.37 -9.14
N MET A 318 7.29 7.57 -9.87
CA MET A 318 7.37 8.59 -10.93
C MET A 318 6.33 8.33 -12.04
N GLU A 319 6.21 7.09 -12.49
CA GLU A 319 5.28 6.67 -13.53
C GLU A 319 3.82 6.75 -13.08
N THR A 320 3.52 6.29 -11.85
CA THR A 320 2.19 6.40 -11.24
C THR A 320 1.79 7.87 -11.05
N MET A 321 2.67 8.71 -10.47
CA MET A 321 2.39 10.14 -10.33
C MET A 321 2.18 10.82 -11.69
N ALA A 322 3.00 10.50 -12.69
CA ALA A 322 2.85 11.05 -14.03
C ALA A 322 1.58 10.55 -14.75
N LEU A 323 1.14 9.31 -14.50
CA LEU A 323 -0.13 8.77 -14.99
C LEU A 323 -1.31 9.54 -14.37
N LEU A 324 -1.39 9.58 -13.05
CA LEU A 324 -2.50 10.20 -12.32
C LEU A 324 -2.57 11.72 -12.57
N GLN A 325 -1.45 12.40 -12.82
CA GLN A 325 -1.46 13.81 -13.24
C GLN A 325 -1.99 14.02 -14.67
N ARG A 326 -1.84 13.05 -15.58
CA ARG A 326 -2.48 13.11 -16.90
C ARG A 326 -3.99 12.85 -16.79
N THR A 327 -4.40 11.92 -15.93
CA THR A 327 -5.81 11.57 -15.73
C THR A 327 -6.60 12.69 -15.03
N PHE A 328 -6.07 13.25 -13.93
CA PHE A 328 -6.84 14.13 -13.05
C PHE A 328 -6.47 15.61 -13.11
N MET A 329 -5.27 15.97 -13.59
CA MET A 329 -4.79 17.37 -13.64
C MET A 329 -4.69 17.92 -15.07
N GLU A 330 -5.39 17.34 -16.05
CA GLU A 330 -5.45 17.86 -17.42
C GLU A 330 -6.01 19.31 -17.41
N GLY A 331 -5.40 20.20 -18.20
CA GLY A 331 -5.75 21.62 -18.25
C GLY A 331 -5.17 22.49 -17.12
N THR A 332 -4.63 21.92 -16.05
CA THR A 332 -3.93 22.69 -15.00
C THR A 332 -2.55 23.13 -15.47
N ASP A 333 -2.26 24.44 -15.47
CA ASP A 333 -0.97 24.99 -15.88
C ASP A 333 0.20 24.45 -15.02
N PRO A 334 1.19 23.75 -15.61
CA PRO A 334 2.38 23.32 -14.87
C PRO A 334 3.14 24.48 -14.20
N ALA A 335 3.07 25.71 -14.72
CA ALA A 335 3.73 26.89 -14.13
C ALA A 335 3.00 27.50 -12.93
N ALA A 336 1.77 27.04 -12.63
CA ALA A 336 1.08 27.29 -11.37
C ALA A 336 1.64 26.41 -10.22
N ARG A 337 2.32 25.31 -10.54
CA ARG A 337 2.88 24.34 -9.58
C ARG A 337 4.21 24.86 -9.01
N ARG A 338 4.14 25.70 -7.98
CA ARG A 338 5.30 26.42 -7.44
C ARG A 338 5.75 25.87 -6.10
N ILE A 339 6.67 24.91 -6.15
CA ILE A 339 7.39 24.41 -4.99
C ILE A 339 8.15 25.57 -4.30
N PRO A 340 7.99 25.79 -2.98
CA PRO A 340 8.78 26.78 -2.24
C PRO A 340 10.27 26.43 -2.20
N GLU A 341 11.15 27.44 -2.04
CA GLU A 341 12.61 27.25 -2.00
C GLU A 341 13.05 26.20 -0.97
N TRP A 342 12.50 26.23 0.25
CA TRP A 342 12.77 25.22 1.30
C TRP A 342 12.30 23.81 0.92
N GLY A 343 11.23 23.72 0.12
CA GLY A 343 10.66 22.47 -0.35
C GLY A 343 11.53 21.76 -1.38
N SER A 344 12.40 22.48 -2.08
CA SER A 344 13.31 21.91 -3.10
C SER A 344 14.32 20.89 -2.54
N ASN A 345 14.49 20.82 -1.22
CA ASN A 345 15.33 19.84 -0.53
C ASN A 345 14.62 18.53 -0.14
N ILE A 346 13.29 18.46 -0.29
CA ILE A 346 12.46 17.35 0.23
C ILE A 346 11.42 16.81 -0.75
N PHE A 347 10.90 17.64 -1.65
CA PHE A 347 9.84 17.27 -2.58
C PHE A 347 10.39 16.62 -3.85
N SER A 348 9.59 15.75 -4.46
CA SER A 348 9.90 15.09 -5.72
C SER A 348 9.83 16.05 -6.92
N PRO A 349 10.42 15.69 -8.08
CA PRO A 349 10.25 16.43 -9.33
C PRO A 349 8.80 16.51 -9.86
N LEU A 350 7.87 15.75 -9.27
CA LEU A 350 6.46 15.72 -9.66
C LEU A 350 5.52 16.27 -8.56
N ALA A 351 6.05 16.78 -7.45
CA ALA A 351 5.25 17.33 -6.35
C ALA A 351 4.25 18.39 -6.83
N LEU A 352 2.98 18.24 -6.46
CA LEU A 352 1.93 19.18 -6.83
C LEU A 352 1.76 20.21 -5.71
N CYS A 353 2.10 21.47 -5.96
CA CYS A 353 1.99 22.57 -5.01
C CYS A 353 1.34 23.79 -5.68
N ILE A 354 0.03 24.00 -5.47
CA ILE A 354 -0.80 24.99 -6.18
C ILE A 354 -1.61 25.88 -5.23
N SER A 355 -2.18 26.95 -5.78
CA SER A 355 -3.21 27.79 -5.13
C SER A 355 -4.45 27.79 -6.03
N PRO A 356 -5.44 26.89 -5.81
CA PRO A 356 -6.52 26.64 -6.76
C PRO A 356 -7.31 27.90 -7.12
N SER A 357 -7.41 28.19 -8.42
CA SER A 357 -8.08 29.37 -8.97
C SER A 357 -9.60 29.31 -8.89
N GLY A 358 -10.17 28.10 -8.79
CA GLY A 358 -11.61 27.87 -8.65
C GLY A 358 -11.95 26.41 -8.31
N PRO A 359 -13.25 26.09 -8.15
CA PRO A 359 -13.70 24.78 -7.68
C PRO A 359 -13.30 23.60 -8.58
N GLU A 360 -13.17 23.82 -9.90
CA GLU A 360 -12.78 22.77 -10.86
C GLU A 360 -11.32 22.33 -10.64
N GLU A 361 -10.40 23.28 -10.42
CA GLU A 361 -8.99 22.98 -10.12
C GLU A 361 -8.81 22.38 -8.72
N LEU A 362 -9.65 22.78 -7.75
CA LEU A 362 -9.68 22.17 -6.42
C LEU A 362 -10.21 20.72 -6.46
N ALA A 363 -11.23 20.44 -7.28
CA ALA A 363 -11.75 19.09 -7.49
C ALA A 363 -10.74 18.21 -8.24
N ALA A 364 -10.02 18.76 -9.23
CA ALA A 364 -8.90 18.09 -9.90
C ALA A 364 -7.80 17.69 -8.89
N PHE A 365 -7.37 18.63 -8.04
CA PHE A 365 -6.42 18.37 -6.97
C PHE A 365 -6.92 17.27 -6.03
N ALA A 366 -8.17 17.35 -5.56
CA ALA A 366 -8.72 16.37 -4.62
C ALA A 366 -8.81 14.96 -5.23
N LYS A 367 -9.20 14.85 -6.51
CA LYS A 367 -9.16 13.59 -7.27
C LYS A 367 -7.75 13.01 -7.33
N TYR A 368 -6.77 13.82 -7.74
CA TYR A 368 -5.37 13.42 -7.83
C TYR A 368 -4.79 12.99 -6.48
N ALA A 369 -5.03 13.76 -5.41
CA ALA A 369 -4.50 13.48 -4.08
C ALA A 369 -5.04 12.16 -3.52
N VAL A 370 -6.36 11.91 -3.63
CA VAL A 370 -6.99 10.65 -3.21
C VAL A 370 -6.46 9.47 -4.03
N ALA A 371 -6.37 9.60 -5.36
CA ALA A 371 -5.90 8.51 -6.22
C ALA A 371 -4.41 8.19 -5.99
N LEU A 372 -3.56 9.21 -5.81
CA LEU A 372 -2.13 9.04 -5.50
C LEU A 372 -1.95 8.37 -4.13
N HIS A 373 -2.69 8.83 -3.12
CA HIS A 373 -2.70 8.22 -1.80
C HIS A 373 -3.11 6.74 -1.84
N ARG A 374 -4.19 6.43 -2.56
CA ARG A 374 -4.67 5.05 -2.72
C ARG A 374 -3.65 4.16 -3.42
N ALA A 375 -2.99 4.66 -4.47
CA ALA A 375 -1.92 3.94 -5.16
C ALA A 375 -0.66 3.76 -4.29
N TYR A 376 -0.29 4.76 -3.48
CA TYR A 376 0.81 4.68 -2.51
C TYR A 376 0.57 3.58 -1.47
N LEU A 377 -0.65 3.47 -0.93
CA LEU A 377 -1.04 2.40 -0.01
C LEU A 377 -1.04 1.02 -0.71
N ALA A 378 -1.59 0.93 -1.93
CA ALA A 378 -1.62 -0.34 -2.67
C ALA A 378 -0.19 -0.85 -3.01
N MET A 379 0.73 0.03 -3.40
CA MET A 379 2.14 -0.32 -3.57
C MET A 379 2.79 -0.76 -2.24
N SER A 380 2.37 -0.18 -1.10
CA SER A 380 2.90 -0.56 0.22
C SER A 380 2.63 -2.02 0.61
N LEU A 381 1.54 -2.63 0.11
CA LEU A 381 1.19 -4.03 0.38
C LEU A 381 2.22 -5.03 -0.18
N ASN A 382 2.98 -4.63 -1.20
CA ASN A 382 4.03 -5.43 -1.82
C ASN A 382 5.44 -5.03 -1.34
N ALA A 383 5.55 -4.04 -0.43
CA ALA A 383 6.83 -3.53 0.01
C ALA A 383 7.53 -4.51 0.95
N VAL A 384 8.82 -4.78 0.68
CA VAL A 384 9.67 -5.67 1.48
C VAL A 384 10.68 -4.81 2.26
N PRO A 385 10.95 -5.09 3.54
CA PRO A 385 11.99 -4.39 4.29
C PRO A 385 13.38 -4.72 3.75
N VAL A 386 14.23 -3.69 3.66
CA VAL A 386 15.67 -3.80 3.45
C VAL A 386 16.30 -4.47 4.68
N VAL A 387 16.99 -5.60 4.48
CA VAL A 387 17.60 -6.38 5.57
C VAL A 387 19.09 -6.59 5.30
N ALA A 388 19.93 -5.87 6.04
CA ALA A 388 21.38 -5.99 5.93
C ALA A 388 21.90 -7.24 6.65
N GLY A 389 22.31 -8.26 5.89
CA GLY A 389 22.98 -9.45 6.42
C GLY A 389 24.40 -9.16 6.94
N PRO A 390 25.00 -10.06 7.75
CA PRO A 390 26.36 -9.87 8.27
C PRO A 390 27.41 -9.71 7.15
N GLY A 391 27.94 -8.50 6.99
CA GLY A 391 28.91 -8.14 5.96
C GLY A 391 28.30 -7.51 4.70
N ASP A 392 26.97 -7.41 4.59
CA ASP A 392 26.32 -6.72 3.48
C ASP A 392 26.47 -5.20 3.63
N ARG A 393 27.40 -4.63 2.87
CA ARG A 393 27.69 -3.19 2.84
C ARG A 393 26.74 -2.41 1.93
N ARG A 394 25.97 -3.08 1.06
CA ARG A 394 25.02 -2.45 0.14
C ARG A 394 23.72 -2.14 0.88
N GLU A 395 23.12 -3.15 1.48
CA GLU A 395 21.84 -3.00 2.18
C GLU A 395 22.01 -2.19 3.47
N ALA A 396 23.16 -2.29 4.15
CA ALA A 396 23.51 -1.39 5.26
C ALA A 396 23.62 0.08 4.82
N ALA A 397 24.17 0.36 3.64
CA ALA A 397 24.21 1.71 3.09
C ALA A 397 22.82 2.19 2.65
N ARG A 398 21.96 1.32 2.11
CA ARG A 398 20.58 1.65 1.75
C ARG A 398 19.73 1.99 2.97
N LEU A 399 19.85 1.23 4.07
CA LEU A 399 19.24 1.56 5.37
C LEU A 399 19.71 2.92 5.90
N GLN A 400 21.00 3.22 5.78
CA GLN A 400 21.54 4.52 6.19
C GLN A 400 20.98 5.67 5.32
N GLU A 401 20.83 5.46 4.01
CA GLU A 401 20.25 6.44 3.09
C GLU A 401 18.76 6.70 3.39
N ILE A 402 17.95 5.65 3.61
CA ILE A 402 16.53 5.77 3.99
C ILE A 402 16.38 6.59 5.27
N ARG A 403 17.16 6.26 6.31
CA ARG A 403 17.18 6.99 7.60
C ARG A 403 17.59 8.46 7.40
N ALA A 404 18.64 8.72 6.62
CA ALA A 404 19.08 10.09 6.32
C ALA A 404 18.04 10.88 5.49
N GLY A 405 17.29 10.20 4.62
CA GLY A 405 16.18 10.75 3.86
C GLY A 405 15.02 11.20 4.74
N GLN A 406 14.56 10.32 5.63
CA GLN A 406 13.51 10.67 6.60
C GLN A 406 13.96 11.82 7.52
N LYS A 407 15.20 11.80 8.00
CA LYS A 407 15.73 12.91 8.81
C LYS A 407 15.75 14.22 8.02
N ARG A 408 16.19 14.20 6.75
CA ARG A 408 16.20 15.39 5.88
C ARG A 408 14.79 15.98 5.71
N PHE A 409 13.76 15.14 5.57
CA PHE A 409 12.38 15.58 5.50
C PHE A 409 11.97 16.34 6.77
N CYS A 410 12.11 15.71 7.94
CA CYS A 410 11.75 16.30 9.22
C CYS A 410 12.55 17.59 9.53
N ASP A 411 13.88 17.57 9.32
CA ASP A 411 14.76 18.72 9.53
C ASP A 411 14.34 19.95 8.70
N ASN A 412 13.91 19.77 7.45
CA ASN A 412 13.48 20.88 6.60
C ASN A 412 12.05 21.36 6.94
N GLN A 413 11.14 20.46 7.30
CA GLN A 413 9.80 20.83 7.74
C GLN A 413 9.81 21.62 9.07
N LEU A 414 10.71 21.29 10.01
CA LEU A 414 10.90 22.06 11.25
C LEU A 414 11.38 23.51 11.02
N VAL A 415 11.99 23.79 9.86
CA VAL A 415 12.41 25.13 9.42
C VAL A 415 11.25 25.91 8.76
N ASN A 416 10.10 25.30 8.52
CA ASN A 416 8.92 25.94 7.93
C ASN A 416 8.29 26.98 8.87
N LYS A 417 8.76 28.23 8.74
CA LYS A 417 8.34 29.38 9.55
C LYS A 417 6.84 29.72 9.43
N LYS A 418 6.11 29.23 8.41
CA LYS A 418 4.67 29.47 8.27
C LYS A 418 3.88 28.66 9.30
N THR A 419 4.04 27.34 9.29
CA THR A 419 3.37 26.41 10.22
C THR A 419 3.72 26.78 11.66
N ARG A 420 5.02 26.94 11.95
CA ARG A 420 5.51 27.44 13.23
C ARG A 420 4.80 28.72 13.68
N ARG A 421 4.68 29.73 12.81
CA ARG A 421 4.07 31.02 13.17
C ARG A 421 2.55 30.94 13.35
N VAL A 422 1.87 29.95 12.76
CA VAL A 422 0.44 29.69 13.02
C VAL A 422 0.24 29.18 14.45
N LEU A 423 1.07 28.23 14.89
CA LEU A 423 1.02 27.63 16.22
C LEU A 423 1.51 28.59 17.32
N GLU A 424 2.66 29.25 17.12
CA GLU A 424 3.27 30.21 18.08
C GLU A 424 2.33 31.36 18.49
N VAL A 425 1.38 31.72 17.62
CA VAL A 425 0.43 32.82 17.86
C VAL A 425 -0.70 32.43 18.83
N ALA A 426 -1.06 31.15 18.90
CA ALA A 426 -2.15 30.66 19.76
C ALA A 426 -1.63 29.86 20.98
N MET A 427 -0.57 29.07 20.81
CA MET A 427 -0.05 28.14 21.84
C MET A 427 1.28 28.59 22.46
N GLY A 428 1.90 29.65 21.94
CA GLY A 428 3.23 30.09 22.37
C GLY A 428 4.38 29.21 21.84
N ALA A 429 5.62 29.62 22.11
CA ALA A 429 6.81 29.05 21.50
C ALA A 429 7.18 27.64 22.02
N GLU A 430 7.21 27.44 23.34
CA GLU A 430 7.65 26.19 23.96
C GLU A 430 6.74 25.00 23.61
N TRP A 431 5.41 25.21 23.64
CA TRP A 431 4.44 24.22 23.17
C TRP A 431 4.61 23.93 21.69
N THR A 432 4.82 24.96 20.85
CA THR A 432 5.04 24.80 19.40
C THR A 432 6.31 24.01 19.10
N ASP A 433 7.41 24.28 19.81
CA ASP A 433 8.66 23.54 19.67
C ASP A 433 8.48 22.05 20.01
N ALA A 434 7.77 21.73 21.10
CA ALA A 434 7.44 20.35 21.46
C ALA A 434 6.56 19.68 20.39
N TYR A 435 5.40 20.29 20.07
CA TYR A 435 4.42 19.76 19.13
C TYR A 435 5.02 19.51 17.73
N MET A 436 5.76 20.47 17.17
CA MET A 436 6.36 20.31 15.86
C MET A 436 7.45 19.22 15.84
N SER A 437 8.30 19.13 16.88
CA SER A 437 9.45 18.21 16.89
C SER A 437 9.14 16.80 17.38
N GLN A 438 8.03 16.60 18.09
CA GLN A 438 7.65 15.32 18.69
C GLN A 438 6.35 14.72 18.09
N LEU A 439 5.45 15.55 17.54
CA LEU A 439 4.25 15.07 16.83
C LEU A 439 4.30 15.29 15.32
N MET A 440 4.49 16.51 14.80
CA MET A 440 4.37 16.71 13.34
C MET A 440 5.53 16.07 12.57
N PHE A 441 6.77 16.32 13.02
CA PHE A 441 8.00 16.03 12.28
C PHE A 441 9.02 15.27 13.13
N ASP A 442 8.59 14.17 13.75
CA ASP A 442 9.43 13.32 14.58
C ASP A 442 10.44 12.49 13.76
N PHE A 443 11.64 12.34 14.32
CA PHE A 443 12.67 11.43 13.83
C PHE A 443 13.43 10.80 15.02
N ASP A 444 13.06 9.57 15.34
CA ASP A 444 13.76 8.70 16.29
C ASP A 444 14.08 7.36 15.58
N PRO A 445 15.33 7.12 15.13
CA PRO A 445 15.70 5.93 14.36
C PRO A 445 15.96 4.69 15.25
N GLU A 446 15.87 4.84 16.57
CA GLU A 446 16.02 3.76 17.56
C GLU A 446 14.65 3.27 18.07
N TYR A 447 13.56 3.96 17.69
CA TYR A 447 12.18 3.60 18.03
C TYR A 447 11.31 3.43 16.78
N GLU A 448 10.57 2.33 16.74
CA GLU A 448 9.36 2.22 15.93
C GLU A 448 8.24 1.65 16.80
N PRO A 449 6.96 2.00 16.57
CA PRO A 449 5.88 1.39 17.31
C PRO A 449 5.74 -0.10 16.97
N PRO A 450 5.24 -0.92 17.91
CA PRO A 450 4.82 -2.28 17.60
C PRO A 450 3.75 -2.27 16.50
N TYR A 451 3.63 -3.39 15.80
CA TYR A 451 2.54 -3.69 14.89
C TYR A 451 2.08 -5.13 15.12
N PHE A 452 0.82 -5.41 14.82
CA PHE A 452 0.32 -6.78 14.74
C PHE A 452 0.54 -7.29 13.31
N ASP A 453 1.13 -8.48 13.14
CA ASP A 453 1.30 -9.08 11.81
C ASP A 453 0.11 -10.00 11.50
N ALA A 454 -0.92 -9.44 10.88
CA ALA A 454 -2.17 -10.14 10.58
C ALA A 454 -2.06 -11.16 9.44
N SER A 455 -0.87 -11.41 8.87
CA SER A 455 -0.70 -12.28 7.69
C SER A 455 -1.30 -13.69 7.88
N PHE A 456 -1.26 -14.24 9.10
CA PHE A 456 -1.90 -15.52 9.43
C PHE A 456 -3.44 -15.44 9.47
N GLU A 457 -4.01 -14.34 9.94
CA GLU A 457 -5.46 -14.14 10.00
C GLU A 457 -6.06 -13.82 8.62
N LYS A 458 -5.30 -13.09 7.79
CA LYS A 458 -5.56 -12.92 6.35
C LYS A 458 -5.57 -14.27 5.63
N LEU A 459 -4.63 -15.18 5.95
CA LEU A 459 -4.62 -16.56 5.42
C LEU A 459 -5.84 -17.37 5.86
N TYR A 460 -6.22 -17.35 7.15
CA TYR A 460 -7.43 -18.04 7.60
C TYR A 460 -8.70 -17.51 6.93
N THR A 461 -8.85 -16.18 6.85
CA THR A 461 -9.99 -15.54 6.17
C THR A 461 -10.04 -15.90 4.68
N TYR A 462 -8.88 -15.96 4.01
CA TYR A 462 -8.80 -16.40 2.62
C TYR A 462 -9.29 -17.84 2.41
N PHE A 463 -8.92 -18.77 3.29
CA PHE A 463 -9.41 -20.16 3.21
C PHE A 463 -10.90 -20.29 3.59
N ASP A 464 -11.41 -19.50 4.53
CA ASP A 464 -12.85 -19.42 4.84
C ASP A 464 -13.68 -18.85 3.67
N GLU A 465 -13.13 -17.90 2.91
CA GLU A 465 -13.79 -17.28 1.74
C GLU A 465 -13.64 -18.09 0.44
N ASN A 466 -12.62 -18.97 0.34
CA ASN A 466 -12.31 -19.78 -0.85
C ASN A 466 -12.15 -21.26 -0.46
N PRO A 467 -13.22 -21.93 0.05
CA PRO A 467 -13.15 -23.28 0.60
C PRO A 467 -12.72 -24.35 -0.41
N GLU A 468 -12.83 -24.08 -1.71
CA GLU A 468 -12.36 -24.97 -2.78
C GLU A 468 -10.86 -25.25 -2.72
N PHE A 469 -10.04 -24.38 -2.12
CA PHE A 469 -8.62 -24.68 -1.86
C PHE A 469 -8.44 -25.68 -0.72
N GLY A 470 -9.38 -25.75 0.23
CA GLY A 470 -9.46 -26.82 1.22
C GLY A 470 -9.80 -28.15 0.56
N ASP A 471 -10.84 -28.18 -0.27
CA ASP A 471 -11.23 -29.38 -1.04
C ASP A 471 -10.08 -29.88 -1.94
N MET A 472 -9.37 -28.97 -2.63
CA MET A 472 -8.19 -29.33 -3.44
C MET A 472 -7.00 -29.82 -2.60
N ALA A 473 -6.80 -29.30 -1.39
CA ALA A 473 -5.76 -29.77 -0.48
C ALA A 473 -6.07 -31.18 0.07
N ASP A 474 -7.33 -31.45 0.40
CA ASP A 474 -7.79 -32.79 0.80
C ASP A 474 -7.75 -33.77 -0.38
N GLU A 475 -8.11 -33.38 -1.60
CA GLU A 475 -7.95 -34.21 -2.81
C GLU A 475 -6.47 -34.51 -3.09
N ALA A 476 -5.59 -33.50 -2.99
CA ALA A 476 -4.14 -33.69 -3.16
C ALA A 476 -3.55 -34.63 -2.10
N MET A 477 -3.92 -34.47 -0.82
CA MET A 477 -3.53 -35.38 0.26
C MET A 477 -4.09 -36.79 0.06
N ALA A 478 -5.32 -36.94 -0.46
CA ALA A 478 -5.90 -38.24 -0.76
C ALA A 478 -5.18 -38.95 -1.93
N LEU A 479 -4.80 -38.20 -2.97
CA LEU A 479 -3.99 -38.70 -4.09
C LEU A 479 -2.57 -39.10 -3.65
N GLU A 480 -1.93 -38.30 -2.79
CA GLU A 480 -0.60 -38.62 -2.25
C GLU A 480 -0.63 -39.87 -1.35
N ARG A 481 -1.58 -39.95 -0.41
CA ARG A 481 -1.80 -41.16 0.41
C ARG A 481 -2.16 -42.37 -0.44
N GLY A 482 -2.90 -42.19 -1.54
CA GLY A 482 -3.19 -43.25 -2.51
C GLY A 482 -1.92 -43.78 -3.18
N ALA A 483 -1.07 -42.89 -3.69
CA ALA A 483 0.21 -43.25 -4.28
C ALA A 483 1.16 -43.90 -3.24
N GLU A 484 1.12 -43.49 -1.98
CA GLU A 484 1.87 -44.15 -0.90
C GLU A 484 1.33 -45.53 -0.55
N ALA A 485 0.02 -45.71 -0.52
CA ALA A 485 -0.60 -47.02 -0.34
C ALA A 485 -0.20 -47.99 -1.47
N GLU A 486 -0.16 -47.53 -2.72
CA GLU A 486 0.36 -48.35 -3.84
C GLU A 486 1.85 -48.68 -3.65
N ARG A 487 2.71 -47.66 -3.42
CA ARG A 487 4.16 -47.85 -3.19
C ARG A 487 4.47 -48.81 -2.03
N ALA A 488 3.68 -48.76 -0.96
CA ALA A 488 3.81 -49.61 0.22
C ALA A 488 3.35 -51.06 -0.06
N ASN A 489 2.19 -51.23 -0.71
CA ASN A 489 1.70 -52.54 -1.12
C ASN A 489 2.63 -53.23 -2.13
N GLU A 490 3.21 -52.49 -3.09
CA GLU A 490 4.23 -53.02 -3.99
C GLU A 490 5.48 -53.49 -3.24
N ALA A 491 5.95 -52.73 -2.24
CA ALA A 491 7.10 -53.10 -1.43
C ALA A 491 6.84 -54.39 -0.62
N MET A 492 5.67 -54.49 0.02
CA MET A 492 5.24 -55.69 0.73
C MET A 492 5.11 -56.90 -0.20
N ALA A 493 4.46 -56.73 -1.37
CA ALA A 493 4.29 -57.81 -2.35
C ALA A 493 5.64 -58.25 -2.97
N ALA A 494 6.59 -57.34 -3.16
CA ALA A 494 7.94 -57.65 -3.58
C ALA A 494 8.68 -58.51 -2.54
N ALA A 495 8.65 -58.10 -1.26
CA ALA A 495 9.27 -58.85 -0.17
C ALA A 495 8.63 -60.24 0.03
N LEU A 496 7.29 -60.32 0.05
CA LEU A 496 6.52 -61.57 0.17
C LEU A 496 6.73 -62.51 -1.02
N SER A 497 7.09 -62.00 -2.21
CA SER A 497 7.46 -62.82 -3.38
C SER A 497 8.97 -63.09 -3.50
N GLY A 498 9.74 -62.86 -2.44
CA GLY A 498 11.18 -63.18 -2.38
C GLY A 498 12.08 -62.26 -3.21
N ARG A 499 11.59 -61.09 -3.64
CA ARG A 499 12.40 -60.07 -4.30
C ARG A 499 13.14 -59.24 -3.26
N ALA A 500 14.37 -58.82 -3.57
CA ALA A 500 15.13 -57.95 -2.69
C ALA A 500 14.47 -56.56 -2.57
N VAL A 501 14.18 -56.16 -1.32
CA VAL A 501 13.71 -54.83 -0.91
C VAL A 501 14.63 -54.37 0.23
N SER A 502 14.96 -53.08 0.31
CA SER A 502 15.77 -52.57 1.43
C SER A 502 14.97 -52.55 2.74
N ARG A 503 15.62 -52.86 3.87
CA ARG A 503 15.00 -52.84 5.22
C ARG A 503 14.29 -51.51 5.50
N GLU A 504 14.91 -50.40 5.10
CA GLU A 504 14.37 -49.05 5.17
C GLU A 504 13.07 -48.87 4.37
N LYS A 505 13.04 -49.26 3.09
CA LYS A 505 11.83 -49.17 2.26
C LYS A 505 10.71 -50.09 2.77
N LEU A 506 11.07 -51.25 3.33
CA LEU A 506 10.10 -52.16 3.93
C LEU A 506 9.52 -51.59 5.25
N ALA A 507 10.37 -51.04 6.12
CA ALA A 507 9.93 -50.39 7.36
C ALA A 507 8.98 -49.21 7.08
N MET A 508 9.33 -48.32 6.13
CA MET A 508 8.46 -47.22 5.69
C MET A 508 7.10 -47.73 5.17
N ALA A 509 7.10 -48.78 4.33
CA ALA A 509 5.88 -49.39 3.82
C ALA A 509 5.02 -50.00 4.94
N MET A 510 5.64 -50.68 5.90
CA MET A 510 4.95 -51.31 7.04
C MET A 510 4.38 -50.28 8.02
N GLY A 511 5.12 -49.21 8.33
CA GLY A 511 4.64 -48.09 9.14
C GLY A 511 3.43 -47.41 8.50
N PHE A 512 3.54 -47.04 7.21
CA PHE A 512 2.43 -46.45 6.45
C PHE A 512 1.19 -47.35 6.47
N LEU A 513 1.33 -48.65 6.17
CA LEU A 513 0.20 -49.59 6.15
C LEU A 513 -0.37 -49.84 7.55
N TYR A 514 0.45 -49.88 8.61
CA TYR A 514 -0.06 -49.98 9.98
C TYR A 514 -0.90 -48.75 10.37
N GLN A 515 -0.47 -47.55 9.97
CA GLN A 515 -1.15 -46.29 10.25
C GLN A 515 -2.42 -46.08 9.39
N ASN A 516 -2.48 -46.61 8.15
CA ASN A 516 -3.57 -46.30 7.20
C ASN A 516 -4.46 -47.49 6.79
N ASP A 517 -4.03 -48.75 6.91
CA ASP A 517 -4.82 -49.95 6.58
C ASP A 517 -5.23 -50.72 7.85
N ALA A 518 -6.54 -50.71 8.14
CA ALA A 518 -7.12 -51.39 9.29
C ALA A 518 -7.02 -52.94 9.20
N THR A 519 -7.00 -53.50 7.99
CA THR A 519 -6.82 -54.94 7.74
C THR A 519 -5.37 -55.34 8.03
N PHE A 520 -4.41 -54.56 7.54
CA PHE A 520 -2.99 -54.76 7.84
C PHE A 520 -2.72 -54.65 9.34
N ARG A 521 -3.25 -53.61 10.00
CA ARG A 521 -3.19 -53.42 11.46
C ARG A 521 -3.75 -54.62 12.23
N ALA A 522 -4.92 -55.12 11.84
CA ALA A 522 -5.55 -56.27 12.51
C ALA A 522 -4.77 -57.58 12.29
N ALA A 523 -4.23 -57.80 11.08
CA ALA A 523 -3.38 -58.96 10.78
C ALA A 523 -2.07 -58.90 11.60
N VAL A 524 -1.45 -57.73 11.68
CA VAL A 524 -0.29 -57.45 12.54
C VAL A 524 -0.59 -57.76 14.01
N GLN A 525 -1.65 -57.19 14.59
CA GLN A 525 -2.01 -57.41 16.00
C GLN A 525 -2.30 -58.88 16.31
N THR A 526 -2.85 -59.62 15.34
CA THR A 526 -3.06 -61.08 15.42
C THR A 526 -1.75 -61.87 15.43
N LEU A 527 -0.74 -61.44 14.66
CA LEU A 527 0.60 -62.04 14.65
C LEU A 527 1.42 -61.69 15.89
N SER A 528 1.29 -60.45 16.40
CA SER A 528 1.99 -59.97 17.60
C SER A 528 1.41 -60.49 18.93
N GLY A 529 0.23 -61.11 18.91
CA GLY A 529 -0.37 -61.79 20.07
C GLY A 529 -1.04 -60.88 21.11
N GLY A 530 -1.29 -59.60 20.79
CA GLY A 530 -1.93 -58.64 21.69
C GLY A 530 -1.77 -57.20 21.22
N GLU A 531 -2.35 -56.26 21.99
CA GLU A 531 -2.18 -54.82 21.74
C GLU A 531 -0.71 -54.41 21.90
N VAL A 532 -0.14 -53.85 20.83
CA VAL A 532 1.22 -53.28 20.86
C VAL A 532 1.12 -51.83 21.31
N ALA A 533 1.76 -51.50 22.43
CA ALA A 533 1.77 -50.14 22.96
C ALA A 533 2.47 -49.16 21.99
N GLU A 534 1.94 -47.93 21.89
CA GLU A 534 2.29 -46.90 20.88
C GLU A 534 3.73 -46.34 20.93
N GLY A 535 4.62 -46.90 21.76
CA GLY A 535 5.96 -46.36 21.97
C GLY A 535 7.08 -46.92 21.07
N ASP A 536 6.89 -48.08 20.44
CA ASP A 536 8.00 -48.80 19.79
C ASP A 536 7.53 -49.79 18.69
N ILE A 537 6.52 -49.36 17.92
CA ILE A 537 5.78 -50.24 17.00
C ILE A 537 6.60 -50.57 15.74
N GLU A 538 7.24 -49.59 15.12
CA GLU A 538 7.83 -49.73 13.78
C GLU A 538 9.13 -50.56 13.77
N GLU A 539 10.03 -50.37 14.75
CA GLU A 539 11.29 -51.14 14.82
C GLU A 539 11.01 -52.61 15.19
N ARG A 540 10.15 -52.85 16.19
CA ARG A 540 9.76 -54.22 16.57
C ARG A 540 9.01 -54.96 15.47
N LEU A 541 8.07 -54.33 14.76
CA LEU A 541 7.36 -55.01 13.68
C LEU A 541 8.26 -55.30 12.48
N THR A 542 9.18 -54.40 12.17
CA THR A 542 10.19 -54.66 11.14
C THR A 542 10.97 -55.92 11.50
N ASP A 543 11.42 -56.09 12.74
CA ASP A 543 12.27 -57.22 13.13
C ASP A 543 11.52 -58.54 13.41
N ASP A 544 10.35 -58.51 14.03
CA ASP A 544 9.50 -59.69 14.23
C ASP A 544 8.98 -60.23 12.87
N LEU A 545 8.63 -59.35 11.93
CA LEU A 545 8.15 -59.76 10.60
C LEU A 545 9.27 -60.10 9.62
N MET A 546 10.45 -59.45 9.69
CA MET A 546 11.64 -59.87 8.93
C MET A 546 12.09 -61.27 9.34
N GLN A 547 12.09 -61.60 10.63
CA GLN A 547 12.37 -62.97 11.09
C GLN A 547 11.34 -63.99 10.57
N LEU A 548 10.08 -63.59 10.37
CA LEU A 548 9.07 -64.43 9.73
C LEU A 548 9.29 -64.58 8.21
N LEU A 549 9.74 -63.54 7.52
CA LEU A 549 10.08 -63.59 6.09
C LEU A 549 11.32 -64.45 5.84
N GLU A 550 12.39 -64.27 6.62
CA GLU A 550 13.60 -65.10 6.58
C GLU A 550 13.29 -66.57 6.86
N ARG A 551 12.39 -66.85 7.82
CA ARG A 551 11.90 -68.22 8.12
C ARG A 551 11.03 -68.85 7.02
N ASN A 552 10.49 -68.08 6.08
CA ASN A 552 9.74 -68.60 4.94
C ASN A 552 10.58 -68.69 3.64
N GLN A 553 11.88 -68.37 3.70
CA GLN A 553 12.84 -68.61 2.61
C GLN A 553 13.70 -69.87 2.81
N ALA A 554 13.36 -70.72 3.79
CA ALA A 554 14.06 -71.96 4.17
C ALA A 554 13.13 -73.18 4.17
#